data_AF-A0A439CQ06-F1
#
_entry.id   AF-A0A439CQ06-F1
#
_cell.length_a   1.000
_cell.length_b   1.000
_cell.length_c   1.000
_cell.angle_alpha   90.00
_cell.angle_beta   90.00
_cell.angle_gamma   90.00
#
_symmetry.space_group_name_H-M   'P 1'
#
loop_
_entity.id
_entity.type
_entity.pdbx_description
1 polymer ?
#
loop_
_entity_poly.entity_id
_entity_poly.type
_entity_poly.pdbx_seq_one_letter_code
_entity_poly.pdbx_strand_id
1 'polypeptide(L)'
;NPPFPNPAPHLPSSAVAAGTASVAPGATVQLNFTDVENQPRFEAGGEYFAVWYHGLNVVNVPLDVSAWPAVPLQVTVPDEFDGKGLVAMVVATEQGAPTLESIVTAPSLFLQQPEALGAVFSI
;
A
#
# COMPACT_ATOMS: atom_id res chain seq x y z
N ASN A 1 -20.36 15.04 15.15
CA ASN A 1 -18.90 14.85 15.10
C ASN A 1 -18.49 14.92 13.63
N PRO A 2 -17.52 15.75 13.21
CA PRO A 2 -17.02 15.69 11.84
C PRO A 2 -16.45 14.29 11.55
N PRO A 3 -16.54 13.79 10.30
CA PRO A 3 -15.91 12.53 9.93
C PRO A 3 -14.40 12.62 10.16
N PHE A 4 -13.82 11.59 10.77
CA PHE A 4 -12.37 11.48 10.97
C PHE A 4 -11.75 10.73 9.78
N PRO A 5 -10.57 11.14 9.29
CA PRO A 5 -9.74 12.27 9.74
C PRO A 5 -10.29 13.63 9.28
N ASN A 6 -10.03 14.70 10.05
CA ASN A 6 -10.36 16.07 9.67
C ASN A 6 -9.16 17.01 9.91
N PRO A 7 -8.61 17.68 8.87
CA PRO A 7 -9.01 17.58 7.47
C PRO A 7 -8.80 16.16 6.92
N ALA A 8 -9.72 15.71 6.08
CA ALA A 8 -9.57 14.42 5.42
C ALA A 8 -8.36 14.52 4.48
N PRO A 9 -7.39 13.58 4.55
CA PRO A 9 -6.35 13.53 3.53
C PRO A 9 -7.04 13.29 2.19
N HIS A 10 -6.89 14.21 1.25
CA HIS A 10 -7.43 14.12 -0.12
C HIS A 10 -6.68 13.10 -0.99
N LEU A 11 -5.99 12.15 -0.36
CA LEU A 11 -5.25 11.10 -1.03
C LEU A 11 -6.15 9.89 -1.27
N PRO A 12 -6.06 9.24 -2.44
CA PRO A 12 -6.73 7.97 -2.72
C PRO A 12 -6.40 6.93 -1.65
N SER A 13 -7.41 6.44 -0.95
CA SER A 13 -7.25 5.36 0.02
C SER A 13 -7.39 4.01 -0.69
N SER A 14 -6.51 3.08 -0.37
CA SER A 14 -6.64 1.69 -0.81
C SER A 14 -6.84 0.74 0.36
N ALA A 15 -7.45 -0.39 0.05
CA ALA A 15 -7.48 -1.56 0.90
C ALA A 15 -6.92 -2.75 0.12
N VAL A 16 -6.53 -3.79 0.84
CA VAL A 16 -6.21 -5.07 0.23
C VAL A 16 -7.46 -5.62 -0.47
N ALA A 17 -7.32 -6.08 -1.72
CA ALA A 17 -8.44 -6.61 -2.48
C ALA A 17 -9.11 -7.81 -1.77
N ALA A 18 -10.43 -7.86 -1.85
CA ALA A 18 -11.21 -8.97 -1.32
C ALA A 18 -10.76 -10.30 -1.96
N GLY A 19 -10.53 -11.31 -1.12
CA GLY A 19 -10.01 -12.61 -1.58
C GLY A 19 -8.49 -12.71 -1.67
N THR A 20 -7.75 -11.69 -1.21
CA THR A 20 -6.30 -11.83 -0.99
C THR A 20 -6.04 -12.96 0.01
N ALA A 21 -5.38 -14.02 -0.47
CA ALA A 21 -5.17 -15.24 0.31
C ALA A 21 -4.13 -15.06 1.42
N SER A 22 -3.18 -14.15 1.22
CA SER A 22 -2.11 -13.88 2.18
C SER A 22 -1.56 -12.47 2.00
N VAL A 23 -1.17 -11.86 3.10
CA VAL A 23 -0.34 -10.65 3.14
C VAL A 23 1.03 -10.95 3.74
N ALA A 24 1.41 -12.23 3.80
CA ALA A 24 2.71 -12.66 4.29
C ALA A 24 3.85 -12.07 3.43
N PRO A 25 5.08 -12.03 3.96
CA PRO A 25 6.24 -11.60 3.19
C PRO A 25 6.40 -12.42 1.90
N GLY A 26 6.78 -11.74 0.81
CA GLY A 26 6.86 -12.31 -0.54
C GLY A 26 5.52 -12.40 -1.28
N ALA A 27 4.37 -12.22 -0.60
CA ALA A 27 3.08 -12.25 -1.26
C ALA A 27 2.86 -11.03 -2.17
N THR A 28 2.27 -11.25 -3.34
CA THR A 28 1.75 -10.18 -4.19
C THR A 28 0.31 -9.88 -3.81
N VAL A 29 0.05 -8.61 -3.50
CA VAL A 29 -1.24 -8.11 -3.04
C VAL A 29 -1.78 -7.09 -4.03
N GLN A 30 -3.06 -7.18 -4.34
CA GLN A 30 -3.76 -6.18 -5.15
C GLN A 30 -4.28 -5.04 -4.27
N LEU A 31 -4.03 -3.81 -4.71
CA LEU A 31 -4.61 -2.62 -4.08
C LEU A 31 -5.97 -2.32 -4.71
N ASN A 32 -6.98 -2.21 -3.86
CA ASN A 32 -8.34 -1.89 -4.24
C ASN A 32 -8.70 -0.48 -3.76
N PHE A 33 -9.10 0.38 -4.70
CA PHE A 33 -9.50 1.76 -4.45
C PHE A 33 -11.02 1.89 -4.63
N THR A 34 -11.76 1.93 -3.53
CA THR A 34 -13.24 1.87 -3.55
C THR A 34 -13.91 3.21 -3.79
N ASP A 35 -13.21 4.32 -3.55
CA ASP A 35 -13.71 5.66 -3.81
C ASP A 35 -13.52 6.01 -5.30
N VAL A 36 -14.57 5.82 -6.09
CA VAL A 36 -14.54 6.04 -7.56
C VAL A 36 -14.23 7.48 -7.95
N GLU A 37 -14.48 8.46 -7.07
CA GLU A 37 -14.21 9.88 -7.32
C GLU A 37 -12.78 10.27 -6.93
N ASN A 38 -12.10 9.43 -6.14
CA ASN A 38 -10.75 9.68 -5.62
C ASN A 38 -9.79 8.52 -5.92
N GLN A 39 -9.48 8.34 -7.20
CA GLN A 39 -8.57 7.32 -7.71
C GLN A 39 -7.14 7.87 -7.88
N PRO A 40 -6.10 7.03 -7.73
CA PRO A 40 -4.73 7.45 -8.01
C PRO A 40 -4.57 7.80 -9.49
N ARG A 41 -3.73 8.81 -9.74
CA ARG A 41 -3.40 9.29 -11.07
C ARG A 41 -1.90 9.09 -11.28
N PHE A 42 -1.57 8.52 -12.44
CA PHE A 42 -0.20 8.26 -12.84
C PHE A 42 0.09 8.99 -14.15
N GLU A 43 1.30 9.51 -14.25
CA GLU A 43 1.82 10.14 -15.44
C GLU A 43 2.50 9.09 -16.33
N ALA A 44 2.33 9.21 -17.64
CA ALA A 44 2.94 8.29 -18.58
C ALA A 44 4.48 8.42 -18.52
N GLY A 45 5.15 7.29 -18.26
CA GLY A 45 6.61 7.24 -18.12
C GLY A 45 7.13 7.70 -16.75
N GLY A 46 6.26 7.99 -15.79
CA GLY A 46 6.66 8.26 -14.41
C GLY A 46 7.19 7.00 -13.70
N GLU A 47 8.17 7.19 -12.83
CA GLU A 47 8.67 6.13 -11.93
C GLU A 47 7.88 6.17 -10.63
N TYR A 48 7.39 5.01 -10.21
CA TYR A 48 6.58 4.88 -9.00
C TYR A 48 7.11 3.75 -8.13
N PHE A 49 6.93 3.90 -6.82
CA PHE A 49 7.39 2.95 -5.82
C PHE A 49 6.27 2.66 -4.84
N ALA A 50 6.11 1.39 -4.48
CA ALA A 50 5.48 1.01 -3.21
C ALA A 50 6.55 1.14 -2.12
N VAL A 51 6.40 2.15 -1.27
CA VAL A 51 7.33 2.46 -0.19
C VAL A 51 6.75 1.90 1.11
N TRP A 52 7.47 0.96 1.70
CA TRP A 52 7.07 0.22 2.89
C TRP A 52 7.83 0.69 4.12
N TYR A 53 7.13 0.81 5.24
CA TYR A 53 7.66 1.31 6.51
C TYR A 53 7.37 0.34 7.64
N HIS A 54 8.42 0.04 8.41
CA HIS A 54 8.30 -0.51 9.75
C HIS A 54 9.27 0.21 10.69
N GLY A 55 8.74 1.14 11.50
CA GLY A 55 9.57 2.05 12.30
C GLY A 55 10.48 2.89 11.40
N LEU A 56 11.80 2.77 11.59
CA LEU A 56 12.80 3.44 10.76
C LEU A 56 13.25 2.62 9.54
N ASN A 57 12.79 1.37 9.40
CA ASN A 57 13.11 0.56 8.23
C ASN A 57 12.22 0.99 7.05
N VAL A 58 12.85 1.30 5.92
CA VAL A 58 12.19 1.76 4.70
C VAL A 58 12.64 0.91 3.54
N VAL A 59 11.68 0.26 2.88
CA VAL A 59 11.94 -0.58 1.69
C VAL A 59 11.18 -0.02 0.51
N ASN A 60 11.89 0.17 -0.60
CA ASN A 60 11.32 0.68 -1.85
C ASN A 60 11.16 -0.46 -2.83
N VAL A 61 9.94 -0.72 -3.28
CA VAL A 61 9.66 -1.70 -4.32
C VAL A 61 9.18 -0.95 -5.57
N PRO A 62 9.86 -1.06 -6.72
CA PRO A 62 9.38 -0.47 -7.97
C PRO A 62 7.95 -0.95 -8.29
N LEU A 63 7.09 -0.03 -8.70
CA LEU A 63 5.69 -0.29 -9.00
C LEU A 63 5.41 -0.03 -10.48
N ASP A 64 4.96 -1.06 -11.18
CA ASP A 64 4.44 -0.90 -12.54
C ASP A 64 3.00 -0.38 -12.50
N VAL A 65 2.80 0.80 -13.06
CA VAL A 65 1.50 1.48 -13.15
C VAL A 65 0.97 1.56 -14.59
N SER A 66 1.68 0.99 -15.56
CA SER A 66 1.42 1.19 -16.99
C SER A 66 0.04 0.68 -17.45
N ALA A 67 -0.48 -0.34 -16.77
CA ALA A 67 -1.78 -0.93 -17.07
C ALA A 67 -2.93 -0.36 -16.22
N TRP A 68 -2.66 0.57 -15.29
CA TRP A 68 -3.70 1.22 -14.51
C TRP A 68 -4.53 2.19 -15.38
N PRO A 69 -5.87 2.27 -15.21
CA PRO A 69 -6.73 1.53 -14.27
C PRO A 69 -7.33 0.22 -14.82
N ALA A 70 -6.93 -0.22 -16.02
CA ALA A 70 -7.47 -1.43 -16.64
C ALA A 70 -7.07 -2.71 -15.86
N VAL A 71 -5.91 -2.69 -15.22
CA VAL A 71 -5.41 -3.74 -14.32
C VAL A 71 -5.15 -3.14 -12.93
N PRO A 72 -5.59 -3.79 -11.84
CA PRO A 72 -5.30 -3.32 -10.48
C PRO A 72 -3.80 -3.23 -10.20
N LEU A 73 -3.42 -2.25 -9.37
CA LEU A 73 -2.04 -2.15 -8.89
C LEU A 73 -1.70 -3.38 -8.03
N GLN A 74 -0.53 -3.95 -8.29
CA GLN A 74 -0.01 -5.10 -7.56
C GLN A 74 1.28 -4.69 -6.85
N VAL A 75 1.33 -4.96 -5.54
CA VAL A 75 2.50 -4.69 -4.71
C VAL A 75 2.98 -6.00 -4.09
N THR A 76 4.29 -6.18 -4.00
CA THR A 76 4.87 -7.32 -3.29
C THR A 76 5.26 -6.89 -1.89
N VAL A 77 4.82 -7.65 -0.88
CA VAL A 77 5.21 -7.46 0.52
C VAL A 77 6.69 -7.85 0.66
N PRO A 78 7.57 -6.96 1.14
CA PRO A 78 8.99 -7.31 1.30
C PRO A 78 9.25 -8.39 2.35
N ASP A 79 10.16 -9.32 2.04
CA ASP A 79 10.56 -10.43 2.93
C ASP A 79 11.05 -9.97 4.30
N GLU A 80 11.66 -8.79 4.36
CA GLU A 80 12.25 -8.20 5.57
C GLU A 80 11.23 -7.87 6.67
N PHE A 81 9.93 -7.89 6.34
CA PHE A 81 8.86 -7.56 7.26
C PHE A 81 8.19 -8.75 7.94
N ASP A 82 8.74 -9.97 7.82
CA ASP A 82 8.25 -11.13 8.57
C ASP A 82 8.20 -10.87 10.08
N GLY A 83 7.05 -11.16 10.70
CA GLY A 83 6.83 -11.02 12.13
C GLY A 83 6.99 -9.60 12.69
N LYS A 84 7.02 -8.56 11.86
CA LYS A 84 7.22 -7.17 12.31
C LYS A 84 5.97 -6.51 12.89
N GLY A 85 4.81 -7.17 12.88
CA GLY A 85 3.56 -6.55 13.34
C GLY A 85 3.02 -5.56 12.32
N LEU A 86 2.80 -4.30 12.70
CA LEU A 86 2.23 -3.31 11.79
C LEU A 86 3.28 -2.79 10.80
N VAL A 87 2.92 -2.83 9.52
CA VAL A 87 3.69 -2.27 8.41
C VAL A 87 2.79 -1.32 7.63
N ALA A 88 3.30 -0.15 7.29
CA ALA A 88 2.60 0.81 6.44
C ALA A 88 3.19 0.82 5.04
N MET A 89 2.37 1.07 4.02
CA MET A 89 2.82 1.24 2.64
C MET A 89 2.13 2.44 2.02
N VAL A 90 2.87 3.21 1.23
CA VAL A 90 2.33 4.25 0.35
C VAL A 90 2.84 4.04 -1.07
N VAL A 91 2.07 4.47 -2.06
CA VAL A 91 2.59 4.66 -3.42
C VAL A 91 3.18 6.06 -3.51
N ALA A 92 4.40 6.18 -4.04
CA ALA A 92 5.10 7.45 -4.18
C ALA A 92 5.87 7.56 -5.50
N THR A 93 6.16 8.78 -5.92
CA THR A 93 7.03 9.09 -7.08
C THR A 93 8.52 9.04 -6.75
N GLU A 94 8.86 9.03 -5.46
CA GLU A 94 10.24 9.05 -4.97
C GLU A 94 10.48 7.95 -3.94
N GLN A 95 11.69 7.40 -3.95
CA GLN A 95 12.12 6.43 -2.95
C GLN A 95 12.11 7.06 -1.56
N GLY A 96 11.54 6.33 -0.60
CA GLY A 96 11.41 6.76 0.79
C GLY A 96 10.33 7.82 1.03
N ALA A 97 9.59 8.23 -0.01
CA ALA A 97 8.55 9.25 0.02
C ALA A 97 8.89 10.44 0.96
N PRO A 98 10.01 11.15 0.72
CA PRO A 98 10.59 12.08 1.68
C PRO A 98 9.71 13.32 1.92
N THR A 99 8.77 13.62 1.03
CA THR A 99 7.84 14.75 1.15
C THR A 99 6.41 14.33 0.90
N LEU A 100 5.45 15.15 1.37
CA LEU A 100 4.03 14.89 1.15
C LEU A 100 3.65 14.93 -0.33
N GLU A 101 4.30 15.77 -1.11
CA GLU A 101 4.06 15.93 -2.55
C GLU A 101 4.48 14.69 -3.35
N SER A 102 5.43 13.90 -2.83
CA SER A 102 5.84 12.65 -3.45
C SER A 102 4.82 11.52 -3.26
N ILE A 103 3.85 11.67 -2.34
CA ILE A 103 2.87 10.64 -1.99
C ILE A 103 1.68 10.69 -2.94
N VAL A 104 1.37 9.56 -3.57
CA VAL A 104 0.26 9.39 -4.51
C VAL A 104 -0.99 8.82 -3.84
N THR A 105 -0.83 7.99 -2.81
CA THR A 105 -1.94 7.31 -2.12
C THR A 105 -1.87 7.49 -0.61
N ALA A 106 -3.02 7.43 0.06
CA ALA A 106 -3.04 7.35 1.51
C ALA A 106 -2.36 6.04 1.98
N PRO A 107 -1.84 6.00 3.22
CA PRO A 107 -1.19 4.80 3.73
C PRO A 107 -2.13 3.59 3.81
N SER A 108 -1.66 2.48 3.27
CA SER A 108 -2.23 1.15 3.47
C SER A 108 -1.55 0.47 4.65
N LEU A 109 -2.33 -0.16 5.53
CA LEU A 109 -1.83 -0.84 6.71
C LEU A 109 -1.88 -2.36 6.52
N PHE A 110 -0.75 -3.01 6.79
CA PHE A 110 -0.57 -4.46 6.70
C PHE A 110 -0.18 -4.99 8.08
N LEU A 111 -0.87 -6.04 8.53
CA LEU A 111 -0.51 -6.74 9.75
C LEU A 111 0.32 -7.97 9.39
N GLN A 112 1.63 -7.87 9.61
CA GLN A 112 2.56 -8.98 9.52
C GLN A 112 2.54 -9.77 10.82
N GLN A 113 2.20 -11.05 10.71
CA GLN A 113 2.28 -12.00 11.81
C GLN A 113 3.30 -13.09 11.44
N PRO A 114 3.99 -13.70 12.41
CA PRO A 114 4.83 -14.86 12.14
C PRO A 114 4.01 -15.91 11.38
N GLU A 115 4.59 -16.52 10.33
CA GLU A 115 3.89 -17.53 9.51
C GLU A 115 3.26 -18.66 10.35
N ALA A 116 3.90 -19.00 11.47
CA ALA A 116 3.42 -20.00 12.43
C ALA A 116 2.05 -19.67 13.08
N LEU A 117 1.60 -18.41 13.01
CA LEU A 117 0.35 -17.91 13.60
C LEU A 117 -0.70 -17.54 12.54
N GLY A 118 -0.40 -17.70 11.24
CA GLY A 118 -1.21 -17.24 10.10
C GLY A 118 -2.51 -18.00 9.83
N ALA A 119 -3.25 -18.40 10.86
CA ALA A 119 -4.64 -18.86 10.72
C ALA A 119 -5.58 -17.66 10.83
N VAL A 120 -6.19 -17.30 9.70
CA VAL A 120 -7.05 -16.14 9.45
C VAL A 120 -8.09 -15.89 10.55
N PHE A 121 -8.03 -14.72 11.18
CA PHE A 121 -9.21 -14.11 11.82
C PHE A 121 -9.98 -13.34 10.73
N SER A 122 -11.17 -13.83 10.36
CA SER A 122 -12.17 -13.01 9.68
C SER A 122 -13.00 -12.27 10.74
N ILE A 123 -13.12 -10.95 10.60
CA ILE A 123 -14.13 -10.13 11.28
C ILE A 123 -15.18 -9.77 10.24
#